data_AF-A0A820YGL0-F1
#
_entry.id   AF-A0A820YGL0-F1
#
_cell.length_a   1.000
_cell.length_b   1.000
_cell.length_c   1.000
_cell.angle_alpha   90.00
_cell.angle_beta   90.00
_cell.angle_gamma   90.00
#
_symmetry.space_group_name_H-M   'P 1'
#
loop_
_entity.id
_entity.type
_entity.pdbx_description
1 polymer ?
#
loop_
_entity_poly.entity_id
_entity_poly.type
_entity_poly.pdbx_seq_one_letter_code
_entity_poly.pdbx_strand_id
1 'polypeptide(L)'
;MTSETFTTKFLSNSGYFTKYGSNLFGFAGTLGSKQAKQVLADVYKVDLVIIPNSCQKQYLALPDIVAINDIDWLNEISCSAINESSEQRGILIICETIQDL
;
A
#
# COMPACT_ATOMS: atom_id res chain seq x y z
N MET A 1 -20.13 34.64 -6.59
CA MET A 1 -18.72 34.90 -6.23
C MET A 1 -18.27 33.79 -5.30
N THR A 2 -17.58 32.78 -5.82
CA THR A 2 -16.94 31.75 -5.01
C THR A 2 -15.57 32.25 -4.58
N SER A 3 -15.24 32.13 -3.29
CA SER A 3 -13.92 32.50 -2.78
C SER A 3 -12.86 31.56 -3.36
N GLU A 4 -11.88 32.13 -4.07
CA GLU A 4 -10.72 31.37 -4.53
C GLU A 4 -9.68 31.28 -3.42
N THR A 5 -8.99 30.14 -3.32
CA THR A 5 -7.91 29.96 -2.33
C THR A 5 -6.59 30.40 -2.95
N PHE A 6 -5.99 31.46 -2.41
CA PHE A 6 -4.69 31.96 -2.87
C PHE A 6 -3.54 31.25 -2.15
N THR A 7 -2.87 30.33 -2.84
CA THR A 7 -1.71 29.61 -2.28
C THR A 7 -0.44 30.44 -2.46
N THR A 8 0.16 30.86 -1.35
CA THR A 8 1.38 31.70 -1.36
C THR A 8 2.69 30.92 -1.24
N LYS A 9 2.63 29.67 -0.73
CA LYS A 9 3.80 28.82 -0.52
C LYS A 9 3.43 27.37 -0.80
N PHE A 10 4.25 26.72 -1.62
CA PHE A 10 4.15 25.30 -1.93
C PHE A 10 5.54 24.67 -1.85
N LEU A 11 5.62 23.51 -1.21
CA LEU A 11 6.81 22.66 -1.20
C LEU A 11 6.34 21.21 -1.27
N SER A 12 6.78 20.48 -2.28
CA SER A 12 6.48 19.06 -2.39
C SER A 12 7.18 18.26 -1.30
N ASN A 13 6.64 17.09 -0.96
CA ASN A 13 7.30 16.16 -0.02
C ASN A 13 8.73 15.83 -0.48
N SER A 14 8.93 15.60 -1.78
CA SER A 14 10.27 15.35 -2.34
C SER A 14 11.23 16.52 -2.13
N GLY A 15 10.77 17.76 -2.36
CA GLY A 15 11.55 18.97 -2.12
C GLY A 15 11.78 19.27 -0.64
N TYR A 16 10.89 18.80 0.24
CA TYR A 16 11.06 18.91 1.68
C TYR A 16 12.10 17.91 2.19
N PHE A 17 11.99 16.63 1.83
CA PHE A 17 12.88 15.58 2.34
C PHE A 17 14.32 15.72 1.85
N THR A 18 14.54 16.21 0.63
CA THR A 18 15.89 16.46 0.10
C THR A 18 16.68 17.51 0.90
N LYS A 19 16.00 18.39 1.67
CA LYS A 19 16.67 19.38 2.54
C LYS A 19 17.36 18.77 3.75
N TYR A 20 17.04 17.53 4.12
CA TYR A 20 17.67 16.84 5.25
C TYR A 20 19.08 16.31 4.91
N GLY A 21 19.47 16.31 3.62
CA GLY A 21 20.77 15.82 3.18
C GLY A 21 21.00 14.38 3.65
N SER A 22 22.11 14.15 4.35
CA SER A 22 22.48 12.83 4.88
C SER A 22 21.70 12.40 6.14
N ASN A 23 20.83 13.25 6.69
CA ASN A 23 20.08 12.98 7.93
C ASN A 23 18.64 12.53 7.64
N LEU A 24 18.46 11.69 6.62
CA LEU A 24 17.17 11.15 6.22
C LEU A 24 17.13 9.64 6.46
N PHE A 25 16.19 9.21 7.30
CA PHE A 25 15.99 7.80 7.65
C PHE A 25 14.52 7.45 7.54
N GLY A 26 14.23 6.21 7.15
CA GLY A 26 12.85 5.74 7.01
C GLY A 26 12.76 4.23 7.05
N PHE A 27 11.60 3.73 7.47
CA PHE A 27 11.28 2.31 7.51
C PHE A 27 9.96 2.08 6.78
N ALA A 28 9.89 1.00 6.02
CA ALA A 28 8.67 0.54 5.38
C ALA A 28 8.64 -0.98 5.35
N GLY A 29 7.46 -1.57 5.58
CA GLY A 29 7.26 -3.00 5.37
C GLY A 29 7.35 -3.39 3.89
N THR A 30 7.07 -2.44 2.99
CA THR A 30 7.12 -2.61 1.54
C THR A 30 7.64 -1.35 0.86
N LEU A 31 8.78 -1.46 0.17
CA LEU A 31 9.34 -0.38 -0.66
C LEU A 31 9.02 -0.55 -2.16
N GLY A 32 8.21 -1.56 -2.51
CA GLY A 32 7.80 -1.85 -3.88
C GLY A 32 8.85 -2.60 -4.71
N SER A 33 8.76 -2.41 -6.02
CA SER A 33 9.60 -3.08 -7.03
C SER A 33 11.06 -2.63 -6.96
N LYS A 34 11.94 -3.35 -7.68
CA LYS A 34 13.35 -2.97 -7.80
C LYS A 34 13.51 -1.56 -8.39
N GLN A 35 12.67 -1.20 -9.35
CA GLN A 35 12.65 0.11 -9.98
C GLN A 35 12.23 1.20 -8.99
N ALA A 36 11.17 0.97 -8.20
CA ALA A 36 10.74 1.92 -7.18
C ALA A 36 11.84 2.16 -6.12
N LYS A 37 12.50 1.09 -5.68
CA LYS A 37 13.66 1.16 -4.79
C LYS A 37 14.81 1.97 -5.38
N GLN A 38 15.13 1.76 -6.65
CA GLN A 38 16.19 2.52 -7.32
C GLN A 38 15.87 4.02 -7.37
N VAL A 39 14.63 4.38 -7.69
CA VAL A 39 14.19 5.79 -7.68
C VAL A 39 14.36 6.42 -6.30
N LEU A 40 14.01 5.71 -5.22
CA LEU A 40 14.19 6.20 -3.85
C LEU A 40 15.68 6.45 -3.53
N ALA A 41 16.55 5.50 -3.88
CA ALA A 41 17.99 5.64 -3.67
C ALA A 41 18.55 6.84 -4.47
N ASP A 42 18.11 7.02 -5.72
CA ASP A 42 18.63 8.08 -6.59
C ASP A 42 18.13 9.47 -6.21
N VAL A 43 16.85 9.61 -5.84
CA VAL A 43 16.23 10.90 -5.48
C VAL A 43 16.68 11.38 -4.12
N TYR A 44 16.73 10.48 -3.13
CA TYR A 44 16.99 10.84 -1.74
C TYR A 44 18.42 10.53 -1.27
N LYS A 45 19.24 9.89 -2.12
CA LYS A 45 20.63 9.50 -1.80
C LYS A 45 20.73 8.65 -0.53
N VAL A 46 19.81 7.70 -0.40
CA VAL A 46 19.72 6.78 0.73
C VAL A 46 20.15 5.36 0.34
N ASP A 47 20.73 4.65 1.29
CA ASP A 47 20.96 3.22 1.19
C ASP A 47 19.70 2.44 1.61
N LEU A 48 19.47 1.30 0.96
CA LEU A 48 18.34 0.43 1.25
C LEU A 48 18.84 -0.88 1.84
N VAL A 49 18.32 -1.22 3.02
CA VAL A 49 18.68 -2.46 3.74
C VAL A 49 17.42 -3.26 4.02
N ILE A 50 17.51 -4.58 3.90
CA ILE A 50 16.45 -5.51 4.30
C ILE A 50 16.74 -5.97 5.72
N ILE A 51 15.86 -5.60 6.65
CA ILE A 51 15.92 -6.08 8.03
C ILE A 51 15.26 -7.48 8.09
N PRO A 52 15.96 -8.52 8.60
CA PRO A 52 15.37 -9.84 8.75
C PRO A 52 14.14 -9.84 9.66
N ASN A 53 13.17 -10.69 9.36
CA ASN A 53 12.02 -10.88 10.24
C ASN A 53 12.47 -11.58 11.52
N SER A 54 11.93 -11.14 12.67
CA SER A 54 12.16 -11.81 13.95
C SER A 54 11.48 -13.18 14.04
N CYS A 55 10.37 -13.35 13.31
CA CYS A 55 9.56 -14.56 13.30
C CYS A 55 9.32 -15.06 11.87
N GLN A 56 9.12 -16.37 11.74
CA GLN A 56 8.72 -16.98 10.48
C GLN A 56 7.30 -16.56 10.10
N LYS A 57 7.07 -16.33 8.81
CA LYS A 57 5.73 -16.04 8.27
C LYS A 57 4.83 -17.27 8.45
N GLN A 58 3.67 -17.07 9.04
CA GLN A 58 2.67 -18.12 9.27
C GLN A 58 1.44 -17.99 8.35
N TYR A 59 1.41 -16.97 7.48
CA TYR A 59 0.32 -16.79 6.53
C TYR A 59 0.58 -17.60 5.25
N LEU A 60 -0.50 -18.10 4.66
CA LEU A 60 -0.50 -18.71 3.34
C LEU A 60 -1.12 -17.71 2.35
N ALA A 61 -0.37 -17.36 1.30
CA ALA A 61 -0.93 -16.61 0.18
C ALA A 61 -1.63 -17.60 -0.75
N LEU A 62 -2.94 -17.40 -0.94
CA LEU A 62 -3.74 -18.19 -1.87
C LEU A 62 -3.59 -17.65 -3.31
N PRO A 63 -3.80 -18.49 -4.34
CA PRO A 63 -3.81 -18.03 -5.73
C PRO A 63 -4.91 -16.98 -6.00
N ASP A 64 -4.66 -16.09 -6.94
CA ASP A 64 -5.62 -15.07 -7.36
C ASP A 64 -6.83 -15.71 -8.05
N ILE A 65 -8.02 -15.16 -7.80
CA ILE A 65 -9.27 -15.55 -8.47
C ILE A 65 -9.60 -14.50 -9.52
N VAL A 66 -9.68 -14.92 -10.79
CA VAL A 66 -10.06 -14.06 -11.92
C VAL A 66 -11.50 -14.35 -12.30
N ALA A 67 -12.39 -13.40 -12.06
CA ALA A 67 -13.80 -13.49 -12.44
C ALA A 67 -14.03 -12.92 -13.85
N ILE A 68 -15.15 -13.30 -14.47
CA ILE A 68 -15.50 -12.91 -15.85
C ILE A 68 -16.00 -11.46 -15.90
N ASN A 69 -16.67 -11.01 -14.84
CA ASN A 69 -17.27 -9.69 -14.72
C ASN A 69 -17.38 -9.29 -13.23
N ASP A 70 -17.77 -8.04 -12.99
CA ASP A 70 -17.86 -7.45 -11.65
C ASP A 70 -18.88 -8.15 -10.73
N ILE A 71 -19.98 -8.67 -11.31
CA ILE A 71 -21.01 -9.37 -10.54
C ILE A 71 -20.44 -10.71 -10.03
N ASP A 72 -19.80 -11.47 -10.91
CA ASP A 72 -19.13 -12.72 -10.54
C ASP A 72 -17.99 -12.45 -9.55
N TRP A 73 -17.25 -11.36 -9.72
CA TRP A 73 -16.18 -10.95 -8.80
C TRP A 73 -16.70 -10.67 -7.38
N LEU A 74 -17.79 -9.90 -7.26
CA LEU A 74 -18.43 -9.62 -5.97
C LEU A 74 -19.02 -10.88 -5.33
N ASN A 75 -19.57 -11.79 -6.14
CA ASN A 75 -20.07 -13.08 -5.67
C ASN A 75 -18.93 -13.94 -5.11
N GLU A 76 -17.78 -14.03 -5.79
CA GLU A 76 -16.60 -14.77 -5.31
C GLU A 76 -16.10 -14.22 -3.97
N ILE A 77 -16.02 -12.89 -3.82
CA ILE A 77 -15.63 -12.25 -2.56
C ILE A 77 -16.64 -12.59 -1.44
N SER A 78 -17.93 -12.45 -1.72
CA SER A 78 -19.00 -12.70 -0.75
C SER A 78 -19.04 -14.15 -0.31
N CYS A 79 -18.97 -15.10 -1.24
CA CYS A 79 -18.93 -16.53 -0.96
C CYS A 79 -17.70 -16.90 -0.12
N SER A 80 -16.52 -16.37 -0.48
CA SER A 80 -15.28 -16.59 0.27
C SER A 80 -15.41 -16.07 1.70
N ALA A 81 -15.90 -14.84 1.89
CA ALA A 81 -16.10 -14.27 3.22
C ALA A 81 -17.11 -15.07 4.06
N ILE A 82 -18.25 -15.48 3.48
CA ILE A 82 -19.25 -16.28 4.20
C ILE A 82 -18.66 -17.63 4.63
N ASN A 83 -17.91 -18.30 3.75
CA ASN A 83 -17.28 -19.59 4.03
C ASN A 83 -16.19 -19.49 5.10
N GLU A 84 -15.40 -18.42 5.11
CA GLU A 84 -14.41 -18.18 6.17
C GLU A 84 -15.11 -17.85 7.51
N SER A 85 -16.22 -17.12 7.46
CA SER A 85 -17.01 -16.71 8.63
C SER A 85 -17.72 -17.89 9.29
N SER A 86 -18.23 -18.85 8.50
CA SER A 86 -18.83 -20.08 9.04
C SER A 86 -17.85 -20.92 9.84
N GLU A 87 -16.55 -20.81 9.54
CA GLU A 87 -15.45 -21.43 10.28
C GLU A 87 -14.96 -20.59 11.46
N GLN A 88 -15.72 -19.56 11.87
CA GLN A 88 -15.41 -18.65 12.98
C GLN A 88 -14.08 -17.89 12.81
N ARG A 89 -13.65 -17.63 11.58
CA ARG A 89 -12.45 -16.84 11.29
C ARG A 89 -12.77 -15.37 11.12
N GLY A 90 -11.88 -14.51 11.62
CA GLY A 90 -11.96 -13.07 11.38
C GLY A 90 -11.57 -12.75 9.93
N ILE A 91 -12.32 -11.86 9.30
CA ILE A 91 -12.17 -11.50 7.88
C ILE A 91 -11.90 -10.01 7.76
N LEU A 92 -10.95 -9.65 6.89
CA LEU A 92 -10.69 -8.28 6.47
C LEU A 92 -10.84 -8.21 4.95
N ILE A 93 -11.84 -7.47 4.49
CA ILE A 93 -12.02 -7.14 3.07
C ILE A 93 -11.42 -5.76 2.85
N ILE A 94 -10.55 -5.64 1.84
CA ILE A 94 -9.88 -4.39 1.48
C ILE A 94 -10.42 -3.94 0.13
N CYS A 95 -11.07 -2.80 0.11
CA CYS A 95 -11.59 -2.16 -1.10
C CYS A 95 -10.68 -1.02 -1.56
N GLU A 96 -10.68 -0.69 -2.85
CA GLU A 96 -9.89 0.43 -3.39
C GLU A 96 -10.48 1.78 -2.95
N THR A 97 -11.81 1.91 -3.01
CA THR A 97 -12.52 3.14 -2.67
C THR A 97 -13.66 2.91 -1.68
N ILE A 98 -14.19 4.01 -1.12
CA ILE A 98 -15.37 3.96 -0.25
C ILE A 98 -16.63 3.62 -1.05
N GLN A 99 -16.64 3.92 -2.35
CA GLN A 99 -17.75 3.62 -3.25
C GLN A 99 -17.88 2.11 -3.52
N ASP A 100 -16.83 1.34 -3.27
CA ASP A 100 -16.79 -0.11 -3.43
C ASP A 100 -17.26 -0.87 -2.16
N LEU A 101 -17.67 -0.14 -1.11
CA LEU A 101 -18.35 -0.69 0.09
C LEU A 101 -19.86 -0.78 -0.14
#